data_AF-A0AA96WY67-F1
#
_entry.id   AF-A0AA96WY67-F1
#
_cell.length_a   1.000
_cell.length_b   1.000
_cell.length_c   1.000
_cell.angle_alpha   90.00
_cell.angle_beta   90.00
_cell.angle_gamma   90.00
#
_symmetry.space_group_name_H-M   'P 1'
#
loop_
_entity.id
_entity.type
_entity.pdbx_description
1 polymer ?
#
loop_
_entity_poly.entity_id
_entity_poly.type
_entity_poly.pdbx_seq_one_letter_code
_entity_poly.pdbx_strand_id
1 'polypeptide(L)'
;MQADLKQFIDSNPDARELKRALAVQMVQQNYRYEDIQAVLQVSLGFISKWKQRFSDEGVQGLRLAYQGASPYLSAEQRTEVLAWLQQKQYWHLPELQQHLDETYGVVFASKQSYYELFHTAGIRWKKTQTTNPKRNPELVEKKN
;
A
#
# COMPACT_ATOMS: atom_id res chain seq x y z
N MET A 1 -12.23 -27.60 -3.64
CA MET A 1 -10.96 -27.50 -4.40
C MET A 1 -11.11 -26.85 -5.77
N GLN A 2 -11.81 -27.43 -6.75
CA GLN A 2 -11.99 -26.77 -8.07
C GLN A 2 -12.85 -25.49 -7.99
N ALA A 3 -13.90 -25.50 -7.17
CA ALA A 3 -14.75 -24.33 -6.95
C ALA A 3 -13.95 -23.16 -6.36
N ASP A 4 -13.06 -23.44 -5.41
CA ASP A 4 -12.24 -22.42 -4.73
C ASP A 4 -11.23 -21.76 -5.67
N LEU A 5 -10.62 -22.54 -6.58
CA LEU A 5 -9.69 -22.01 -7.58
C LEU A 5 -10.43 -21.11 -8.59
N LYS A 6 -11.62 -21.52 -9.04
CA LYS A 6 -12.42 -20.72 -9.96
C LYS A 6 -12.86 -19.41 -9.31
N GLN A 7 -13.37 -19.45 -8.09
CA GLN A 7 -13.71 -18.24 -7.32
C GLN A 7 -12.49 -17.32 -7.13
N PHE A 8 -11.31 -17.89 -6.86
CA PHE A 8 -10.09 -17.10 -6.74
C PHE A 8 -9.72 -16.39 -8.04
N ILE A 9 -9.82 -17.06 -9.20
CA ILE A 9 -9.58 -16.45 -10.51
C ILE A 9 -10.63 -15.37 -10.80
N ASP A 10 -11.90 -15.65 -10.54
CA ASP A 10 -13.02 -14.72 -10.77
C ASP A 10 -12.91 -13.47 -9.88
N SER A 11 -12.26 -13.57 -8.71
CA SER A 11 -12.00 -12.42 -7.82
C SER A 11 -10.95 -11.43 -8.36
N ASN A 12 -10.31 -11.76 -9.49
CA ASN A 12 -9.28 -10.94 -10.16
C ASN A 12 -8.14 -10.49 -9.22
N PRO A 13 -7.32 -11.43 -8.71
CA PRO A 13 -6.24 -11.15 -7.76
C PRO A 13 -5.05 -10.45 -8.45
N ASP A 14 -3.97 -10.19 -7.70
CA ASP A 14 -2.72 -9.64 -8.27
C ASP A 14 -2.30 -10.44 -9.51
N ALA A 15 -1.80 -9.75 -10.54
CA ALA A 15 -1.47 -10.36 -11.83
C ALA A 15 -0.53 -11.57 -11.70
N ARG A 16 0.34 -11.60 -10.69
CA ARG A 16 1.23 -12.74 -10.40
C ARG A 16 0.45 -13.91 -9.84
N GLU A 17 -0.48 -13.67 -8.92
CA GLU A 17 -1.34 -14.70 -8.33
C GLU A 17 -2.30 -15.28 -9.37
N LEU A 18 -2.89 -14.42 -10.20
CA LEU A 18 -3.76 -14.82 -11.30
C LEU A 18 -3.02 -15.74 -12.28
N LYS A 19 -1.80 -15.37 -12.71
CA LYS A 19 -1.01 -16.19 -13.63
C LYS A 19 -0.67 -17.57 -13.04
N ARG A 20 -0.42 -17.66 -11.74
CA ARG A 20 -0.22 -18.95 -11.04
C ARG A 20 -1.50 -19.78 -11.04
N ALA A 21 -2.62 -19.16 -10.72
CA ALA A 21 -3.92 -19.81 -10.68
C ALA A 21 -4.33 -20.34 -12.06
N LEU A 22 -4.13 -19.56 -13.12
CA LEU A 22 -4.38 -19.97 -14.51
C LEU A 22 -3.51 -21.17 -14.91
N ALA A 23 -2.22 -21.17 -14.57
CA ALA A 23 -1.34 -22.31 -14.86
C ALA A 23 -1.86 -23.59 -14.18
N VAL A 24 -2.29 -23.51 -12.92
CA VAL A 24 -2.88 -24.65 -12.19
C VAL A 24 -4.22 -25.07 -12.81
N GLN A 25 -5.07 -24.12 -13.19
CA GLN A 25 -6.35 -24.41 -13.81
C GLN A 25 -6.18 -25.15 -15.14
N MET A 26 -5.24 -24.73 -15.99
CA MET A 26 -4.96 -25.41 -17.26
C MET A 26 -4.40 -26.83 -17.01
N VAL A 27 -3.56 -27.03 -15.98
CA VAL A 27 -3.13 -28.37 -15.59
C VAL A 27 -4.32 -29.26 -15.18
N GLN A 28 -5.28 -28.73 -14.40
CA GLN A 28 -6.48 -29.48 -14.00
C GLN A 28 -7.41 -29.80 -15.17
N GLN A 29 -7.37 -28.99 -16.23
CA GLN A 29 -8.08 -29.23 -17.48
C GLN A 29 -7.31 -30.15 -18.44
N ASN A 30 -6.25 -30.80 -17.97
CA ASN A 30 -5.41 -31.74 -18.73
C ASN A 30 -4.70 -31.13 -19.94
N TYR A 31 -4.40 -29.82 -19.93
CA TYR A 31 -3.53 -29.23 -20.95
C TYR A 31 -2.10 -29.76 -20.80
N ARG A 32 -1.40 -29.92 -21.93
CA ARG A 32 0.02 -30.28 -21.92
C ARG A 32 0.82 -29.10 -21.39
N TYR A 33 1.92 -29.38 -20.69
CA TYR A 33 2.75 -28.32 -20.14
C TYR A 33 3.36 -27.41 -21.21
N GLU A 34 3.63 -27.96 -22.40
CA GLU A 34 4.12 -27.22 -23.58
C GLU A 34 3.10 -26.16 -24.03
N ASP A 35 1.82 -26.52 -24.07
CA ASP A 35 0.73 -25.61 -24.44
C ASP A 35 0.56 -24.50 -23.38
N ILE A 36 0.60 -24.87 -22.11
CA ILE A 36 0.51 -23.91 -20.99
C ILE A 36 1.69 -22.94 -21.02
N GLN A 37 2.89 -23.44 -21.27
CA GLN A 37 4.09 -22.61 -21.42
C GLN A 37 3.92 -21.61 -22.57
N ALA A 38 3.42 -22.04 -23.72
CA ALA A 38 3.21 -21.18 -24.88
C ALA A 38 2.14 -20.11 -24.63
N VAL A 39 1.01 -20.49 -24.02
CA VAL A 39 -0.13 -19.60 -23.76
C VAL A 39 0.19 -18.57 -22.67
N LEU A 40 0.79 -18.99 -21.56
CA LEU A 40 1.07 -18.10 -20.41
C LEU A 40 2.45 -17.43 -20.46
N GLN A 41 3.30 -17.84 -21.43
CA GLN A 41 4.70 -17.42 -21.57
C GLN A 41 5.48 -17.61 -20.26
N VAL A 42 5.44 -18.84 -19.73
CA VAL A 42 6.12 -19.24 -18.48
C VAL A 42 6.95 -20.49 -18.69
N SER A 43 7.91 -20.77 -17.81
CA SER A 43 8.71 -21.99 -17.89
C SER A 43 7.95 -23.22 -17.37
N LEU A 44 8.35 -24.41 -17.83
CA LEU A 44 7.86 -25.68 -17.27
C LEU A 44 8.03 -25.77 -15.74
N GLY A 45 9.15 -25.24 -15.22
CA GLY A 45 9.43 -25.19 -13.78
C GLY A 45 8.47 -24.27 -13.01
N PHE A 46 7.96 -23.22 -13.64
CA PHE A 46 6.89 -22.41 -13.06
C PHE A 46 5.61 -23.23 -12.89
N ILE A 47 5.20 -23.95 -13.93
CA ILE A 47 3.99 -24.77 -13.94
C ILE A 47 4.08 -25.87 -12.88
N SER A 48 5.21 -26.62 -12.83
CA SER A 48 5.40 -27.69 -11.85
C SER A 48 5.38 -27.16 -10.41
N LYS A 49 6.07 -26.04 -10.14
CA LYS A 49 6.12 -25.42 -8.82
C LYS A 49 4.72 -25.05 -8.31
N TRP A 50 3.92 -24.37 -9.12
CA TRP A 50 2.60 -23.90 -8.68
C TRP A 50 1.56 -25.00 -8.63
N LYS A 51 1.66 -26.02 -9.51
CA LYS A 51 0.89 -27.26 -9.35
C LYS A 51 1.15 -27.90 -7.99
N GLN A 52 2.42 -28.05 -7.63
CA GLN A 52 2.81 -28.67 -6.35
C GLN A 52 2.33 -27.82 -5.17
N ARG A 53 2.64 -26.52 -5.15
CA ARG A 53 2.17 -25.58 -4.11
C ARG A 53 0.66 -25.58 -3.94
N PHE A 54 -0.11 -25.66 -5.03
CA PHE A 54 -1.55 -25.76 -4.94
C PHE A 54 -2.02 -27.12 -4.40
N SER A 55 -1.34 -28.21 -4.73
CA SER A 55 -1.63 -29.52 -4.17
C SER A 55 -1.41 -29.57 -2.65
N ASP A 56 -0.40 -28.86 -2.16
CA ASP A 56 0.00 -28.88 -0.75
C ASP A 56 -0.81 -27.88 0.10
N GLU A 57 -0.98 -26.64 -0.39
CA GLU A 57 -1.50 -25.50 0.38
C GLU A 57 -2.82 -24.93 -0.20
N GLY A 58 -3.34 -25.50 -1.29
CA GLY A 58 -4.52 -24.97 -1.99
C GLY A 58 -4.33 -23.57 -2.55
N VAL A 59 -5.39 -22.75 -2.51
CA VAL A 59 -5.35 -21.34 -2.98
C VAL A 59 -4.35 -20.49 -2.18
N GLN A 60 -4.14 -20.79 -0.90
CA GLN A 60 -3.17 -20.06 -0.07
C GLN A 60 -1.74 -20.19 -0.62
N GLY A 61 -1.40 -21.36 -1.16
CA GLY A 61 -0.09 -21.59 -1.79
C GLY A 61 0.18 -20.74 -3.02
N LEU A 62 -0.87 -20.23 -3.68
CA LEU A 62 -0.75 -19.37 -4.86
C LEU A 62 -0.57 -17.89 -4.49
N ARG A 63 -0.92 -17.50 -3.27
CA ARG A 63 -0.80 -16.11 -2.80
C ARG A 63 0.65 -15.67 -2.67
N LEU A 64 0.88 -14.37 -2.75
CA LEU A 64 2.17 -13.75 -2.51
C LEU A 64 2.51 -13.85 -1.02
N ALA A 65 3.57 -14.59 -0.70
CA ALA A 65 4.08 -14.71 0.67
C ALA A 65 4.81 -13.43 1.15
N TYR A 66 5.36 -12.64 0.23
CA TYR A 66 6.10 -11.43 0.59
C TYR A 66 5.13 -10.25 0.77
N GLN A 67 4.87 -9.89 2.03
CA GLN A 67 3.99 -8.78 2.43
C GLN A 67 4.73 -7.43 2.59
N GLY A 68 6.03 -7.39 2.25
CA GLY A 68 6.90 -6.23 2.49
C GLY A 68 7.59 -6.28 3.86
N ALA A 69 8.38 -5.24 4.16
CA ALA A 69 8.95 -5.06 5.48
C ALA A 69 7.84 -4.68 6.48
N SER A 70 7.93 -5.19 7.71
CA SER A 70 7.03 -4.77 8.78
C SER A 70 7.10 -3.25 8.94
N PRO A 71 5.96 -2.54 8.94
CA PRO A 71 5.97 -1.11 9.16
C PRO A 71 6.48 -0.83 10.58
N TYR A 72 7.26 0.25 10.73
CA TYR A 72 7.76 0.68 12.04
C TYR A 72 6.65 1.09 13.01
N LEU A 73 5.51 1.53 12.47
CA LEU A 73 4.30 1.83 13.23
C LEU A 73 3.25 0.76 12.93
N SER A 74 2.59 0.25 13.96
CA SER A 74 1.41 -0.60 13.79
C SER A 74 0.25 0.20 13.16
N ALA A 75 -0.76 -0.50 12.65
CA ALA A 75 -1.94 0.16 12.09
C ALA A 75 -2.66 1.05 13.11
N GLU A 76 -2.70 0.61 14.37
CA GLU A 76 -3.29 1.36 15.49
C GLU A 76 -2.47 2.61 15.80
N GLN A 77 -1.15 2.46 15.99
CA GLN A 77 -0.24 3.58 16.26
C GLN A 77 -0.27 4.62 15.14
N ARG A 78 -0.31 4.16 13.88
CA ARG A 78 -0.44 5.07 12.74
C ARG A 78 -1.76 5.84 12.80
N THR A 79 -2.86 5.21 13.19
CA THR A 79 -4.16 5.88 13.29
C THR A 79 -4.17 6.91 14.42
N GLU A 80 -3.58 6.59 15.57
CA GLU A 80 -3.42 7.52 16.70
C GLU A 80 -2.59 8.75 16.32
N VAL A 81 -1.43 8.53 15.68
CA VAL A 81 -0.56 9.62 15.21
C VAL A 81 -1.29 10.49 14.19
N LEU A 82 -2.07 9.90 13.27
CA LEU A 82 -2.85 10.65 12.30
C LEU A 82 -3.96 11.47 12.97
N ALA A 83 -4.65 10.92 13.97
CA ALA A 83 -5.67 11.64 14.73
C ALA A 83 -5.06 12.81 15.53
N TRP A 84 -3.92 12.60 16.18
CA TRP A 84 -3.15 13.66 16.84
C TRP A 84 -2.71 14.73 15.85
N LEU A 85 -2.25 14.31 14.66
CA LEU A 85 -1.93 15.18 13.52
C LEU A 85 -3.14 15.84 12.85
N GLN A 86 -4.38 15.58 13.27
CA GLN A 86 -5.54 16.32 12.76
C GLN A 86 -6.09 17.32 13.77
N GLN A 87 -5.74 17.17 15.06
CA GLN A 87 -6.25 18.01 16.14
C GLN A 87 -5.49 19.33 16.32
N LYS A 88 -4.18 19.38 16.02
CA LYS A 88 -3.42 20.64 16.12
C LYS A 88 -3.69 21.57 14.93
N GLN A 89 -3.39 22.86 15.13
CA GLN A 89 -3.51 23.89 14.10
C GLN A 89 -2.16 24.18 13.41
N TYR A 90 -1.04 23.87 14.08
CA TYR A 90 0.33 24.09 13.61
C TYR A 90 1.15 22.81 13.74
N TRP A 91 2.02 22.59 12.76
CA TRP A 91 2.79 21.35 12.62
C TRP A 91 4.26 21.66 12.48
N HIS A 92 5.07 21.06 13.35
CA HIS A 92 6.51 21.13 13.29
C HIS A 92 7.09 19.72 13.15
N LEU A 93 8.01 19.54 12.19
CA LEU A 93 8.67 18.26 11.96
C LEU A 93 9.38 17.72 13.22
N PRO A 94 10.14 18.53 13.99
CA PRO A 94 10.81 18.04 15.21
C PRO A 94 9.83 17.57 16.29
N GLU A 95 8.66 18.21 16.42
CA GLU A 95 7.64 17.77 17.38
C GLU A 95 7.09 16.39 17.03
N LEU A 96 6.86 16.11 15.74
CA LEU A 96 6.43 14.79 15.29
C LEU A 96 7.52 13.74 15.56
N GLN A 97 8.80 14.09 15.37
CA GLN A 97 9.92 13.20 15.67
C GLN A 97 9.97 12.85 17.15
N GLN A 98 9.90 13.86 18.02
CA GLN A 98 9.92 13.68 19.46
C GLN A 98 8.70 12.88 19.94
N HIS A 99 7.51 13.17 19.43
CA HIS A 99 6.30 12.45 19.81
C HIS A 99 6.37 10.95 19.45
N LEU A 100 6.91 10.62 18.27
CA LEU A 100 7.08 9.22 17.84
C LEU A 100 8.14 8.47 18.66
N ASP A 101 9.22 9.15 19.03
CA ASP A 101 10.28 8.59 19.86
C ASP A 101 9.82 8.37 21.31
N GLU A 102 9.20 9.36 21.93
CA GLU A 102 8.74 9.28 23.32
C GLU A 102 7.57 8.31 23.52
N THR A 103 6.63 8.26 22.56
CA THR A 103 5.39 7.48 22.70
C THR A 103 5.56 6.03 22.24
N TYR A 104 6.31 5.82 21.16
CA TYR A 104 6.40 4.52 20.50
C TYR A 104 7.85 4.01 20.32
N GLY A 105 8.87 4.80 20.66
CA GLY A 105 10.27 4.45 20.46
C GLY A 105 10.66 4.36 18.98
N VAL A 106 9.95 5.06 18.09
CA VAL A 106 10.13 4.95 16.64
C VAL A 106 10.86 6.16 16.08
N VAL A 107 12.08 5.91 15.59
CA VAL A 107 12.88 6.87 14.84
C VAL A 107 13.06 6.39 13.41
N PHE A 108 12.47 7.11 12.45
CA PHE A 108 12.67 6.80 11.04
C PHE A 108 14.04 7.30 10.58
N ALA A 109 14.72 6.48 9.78
CA ALA A 109 16.01 6.87 9.18
C ALA A 109 15.88 8.02 8.17
N SER A 110 14.73 8.15 7.51
CA SER A 110 14.48 9.17 6.48
C SER A 110 13.46 10.20 6.93
N LYS A 111 13.74 11.48 6.65
CA LYS A 111 12.78 12.58 6.82
C LYS A 111 11.52 12.39 5.96
N GLN A 112 11.63 11.65 4.85
CA GLN A 112 10.52 11.37 3.95
C GLN A 112 9.39 10.60 4.65
N SER A 113 9.72 9.66 5.53
CA SER A 113 8.74 8.87 6.28
C SER A 113 7.85 9.75 7.16
N TYR A 114 8.42 10.80 7.76
CA TYR A 114 7.65 11.79 8.53
C TYR A 114 6.75 12.66 7.62
N TYR A 115 7.24 13.05 6.44
CA TYR A 115 6.42 13.80 5.48
C TYR A 115 5.26 12.96 4.92
N GLU A 116 5.43 11.65 4.76
CA GLU A 116 4.33 10.75 4.39
C GLU A 116 3.24 10.69 5.46
N LEU A 117 3.59 10.77 6.75
CA LEU A 117 2.60 10.88 7.83
C LEU A 117 1.79 12.17 7.72
N PHE A 118 2.45 13.31 7.49
CA PHE A 118 1.75 14.57 7.25
C PHE A 118 0.84 14.52 6.02
N HIS A 119 1.32 13.94 4.93
CA HIS A 119 0.53 13.79 3.71
C HIS A 119 -0.68 12.87 3.93
N THR A 120 -0.50 11.76 4.65
CA THR A 120 -1.58 10.83 5.00
C THR A 120 -2.60 11.50 5.93
N ALA A 121 -2.17 12.39 6.83
CA ALA A 121 -3.06 13.16 7.70
C ALA A 121 -3.88 14.23 6.95
N GLY A 122 -3.61 14.45 5.66
CA GLY A 122 -4.24 15.48 4.85
C GLY A 122 -3.61 16.87 4.99
N ILE A 123 -2.47 16.98 5.69
CA ILE A 123 -1.75 18.24 5.88
C ILE A 123 -1.02 18.58 4.58
N ARG A 124 -1.54 19.58 3.87
CA ARG A 124 -0.90 20.14 2.69
C ARG A 124 -0.09 21.37 3.08
N TRP A 125 1.17 21.42 2.64
CA TRP A 125 2.01 22.59 2.76
C TRP A 125 1.45 23.71 1.87
N LYS A 126 0.64 24.61 2.46
CA LYS A 126 0.19 25.83 1.79
C LYS A 126 1.20 26.93 2.10
N LYS A 127 1.79 27.55 1.08
CA LYS A 127 2.66 28.72 1.26
C LYS A 127 1.86 29.81 1.97
N THR A 128 2.41 30.35 3.05
CA THR A 128 1.85 31.52 3.74
C THR A 128 1.81 32.67 2.75
N GLN A 129 0.62 33.19 2.44
CA GLN A 129 0.52 34.50 1.79
C GLN A 129 0.81 35.56 2.84
N THR A 130 1.78 36.42 2.57
CA THR A 130 2.07 37.59 3.41
C THR A 130 0.85 38.51 3.42
N THR A 131 0.01 38.42 4.44
CA THR A 131 -1.02 39.42 4.69
C THR A 131 -0.34 40.63 5.32
N ASN A 132 -0.30 41.75 4.59
CA ASN A 132 0.21 43.02 5.12
C ASN A 132 -0.68 43.47 6.30
N PRO A 133 -0.15 43.58 7.54
CA PRO A 133 -0.93 43.98 8.71
C PRO A 133 -1.45 45.43 8.64
N LYS A 134 -1.01 46.23 7.66
CA LYS A 134 -1.52 47.59 7.38
C LYS A 134 -2.61 47.63 6.31
N ARG A 135 -3.19 46.49 5.90
CA ARG A 135 -4.27 46.47 4.89
C ARG A 135 -5.54 47.07 5.48
N ASN A 136 -5.74 48.36 5.23
CA ASN A 136 -6.95 49.08 5.59
C ASN A 136 -8.07 48.71 4.59
N PRO A 137 -9.14 48.01 5.00
CA PRO A 137 -10.15 47.47 4.09
C PRO A 137 -10.92 48.57 3.32
N GLU A 138 -11.09 49.76 3.89
CA GLU A 138 -11.89 50.85 3.31
C GLU A 138 -11.27 51.48 2.04
N LEU A 139 -9.95 51.38 1.82
CA LEU A 139 -9.29 51.95 0.64
C LEU A 139 -9.40 51.06 -0.61
N VAL A 140 -9.77 49.79 -0.44
CA VAL A 140 -9.81 48.82 -1.54
C VAL A 140 -11.14 48.88 -2.31
N GLU A 141 -12.24 49.30 -1.65
CA GLU A 141 -13.56 49.39 -2.28
C GLU A 141 -13.80 50.69 -3.08
N LYS A 142 -13.01 51.75 -2.86
CA LYS A 142 -13.15 53.02 -3.61
C LYS A 142 -12.53 53.01 -5.01
N LYS A 143 -12.08 51.86 -5.51
CA LYS A 143 -11.39 51.74 -6.81
C LYS A 143 -12.11 50.84 -7.82
N ASN A 144 -13.41 50.61 -7.65
CA ASN A 144 -14.27 49.96 -8.64
C ASN A 144 -15.30 50.93 -9.20
#